data_AF-B3GX96-F1
#
_entry.id   AF-B3GX96-F1
#
_cell.length_a   1.000
_cell.length_b   1.000
_cell.length_c   1.000
_cell.angle_alpha   90.00
_cell.angle_beta   90.00
_cell.angle_gamma   90.00
#
_symmetry.space_group_name_H-M   'P 1'
#
loop_
_entity.id
_entity.type
_entity.pdbx_description
1 polymer ?
#
loop_
_entity_poly.entity_id
_entity_poly.type
_entity_poly.pdbx_seq_one_letter_code
_entity_poly.pdbx_strand_id
1 'polypeptide(L)'
;MQINKFSKTLLSSALLGLLALSHSAMAKTFTLEQGQSQLIKTNAKIDTIFVSSSEVADYEILDDNSFMLYAKAEGRSEVIAFDANGTPLTEDFVNVNNAINNIAATNQQIQTRFPNSNLTVKKVGKAYVLEGKAKNAAESDEINRIVGESLGAGKKVIETKLKHNNSEENVPFLDKYQYEGVINNANEENATQINVKLTVAEVNKTFSDEIGINWSNLSGNFFRNLGNAAIQGNFNKNGGQLALVNSNNLNVLISALDNQNNGKILAEPNISMLSGETADILVGGEVPFVQRDKDGELSVLYKEFGIKLAVGAKVQKSDRIRLVLSQSVSTIAGNYEIVNSRIPIFNTRRSKSTFEVGNGESFIISGLLNKQDIEGIKKVPVLGDIPILGAFFRNASSSRESKELVVVATVNLVKPVDGSQVLYPTFENTGTMERFFNSSSLKNVYHKTLTTNFLKNGGFIQ
;
A
#
# COMPACT_ATOMS: atom_id res chain seq x y z
N MET A 1 15.05 109.36 17.79
CA MET A 1 15.37 108.07 18.44
C MET A 1 14.22 107.11 18.14
N GLN A 2 14.47 106.14 17.25
CA GLN A 2 13.82 104.82 17.07
C GLN A 2 12.28 104.67 16.90
N ILE A 3 11.80 104.11 15.76
CA ILE A 3 11.26 102.71 15.55
C ILE A 3 9.75 102.61 15.90
N ASN A 4 8.80 101.97 15.18
CA ASN A 4 8.78 101.07 14.03
C ASN A 4 7.42 101.09 13.31
N LYS A 5 7.44 100.59 12.07
CA LYS A 5 6.34 100.05 11.25
C LYS A 5 5.41 99.10 12.01
N PHE A 6 4.09 99.10 11.71
CA PHE A 6 3.28 97.90 11.40
C PHE A 6 1.80 98.27 11.14
N SER A 7 1.33 98.15 9.89
CA SER A 7 0.02 97.57 9.49
C SER A 7 -0.36 97.98 8.06
N LYS A 8 0.16 97.27 7.07
CA LYS A 8 -0.36 97.26 5.69
C LYS A 8 -0.46 95.82 5.23
N THR A 9 -1.48 95.11 5.70
CA THR A 9 -1.88 93.78 5.20
C THR A 9 -3.34 93.54 5.59
N LEU A 10 -4.27 94.16 4.87
CA LEU A 10 -5.71 93.89 4.99
C LEU A 10 -6.44 94.27 3.70
N LEU A 11 -5.82 93.99 2.55
CA LEU A 11 -6.41 94.22 1.24
C LEU A 11 -5.85 93.23 0.20
N SER A 12 -6.01 91.93 0.47
CA SER A 12 -5.72 90.85 -0.49
C SER A 12 -6.27 89.53 0.06
N SER A 13 -7.58 89.31 -0.06
CA SER A 13 -8.22 87.99 0.19
C SER A 13 -9.75 88.01 -0.01
N ALA A 14 -10.23 88.51 -1.15
CA ALA A 14 -11.66 88.34 -1.49
C ALA A 14 -11.96 88.34 -3.01
N LEU A 15 -10.98 87.96 -3.85
CA LEU A 15 -11.19 87.89 -5.31
C LEU A 15 -10.60 86.62 -5.97
N LEU A 16 -10.52 85.52 -5.24
CA LEU A 16 -10.27 84.18 -5.81
C LEU A 16 -11.29 83.22 -5.22
N GLY A 17 -12.48 83.18 -5.82
CA GLY A 17 -13.59 82.34 -5.38
C GLY A 17 -14.53 81.95 -6.51
N LEU A 18 -14.01 81.78 -7.72
CA LEU A 18 -14.63 80.99 -8.79
C LEU A 18 -13.65 79.86 -9.14
N LEU A 19 -13.58 78.86 -8.27
CA LEU A 19 -12.96 77.59 -8.60
C LEU A 19 -13.92 76.84 -9.53
N ALA A 20 -13.41 76.48 -10.71
CA ALA A 20 -14.05 75.60 -11.66
C ALA A 20 -14.54 74.33 -10.96
N LEU A 21 -15.84 74.05 -11.07
CA LEU A 21 -16.41 72.73 -10.82
C LEU A 21 -15.98 71.81 -11.97
N SER A 22 -14.76 71.30 -11.89
CA SER A 22 -14.34 70.14 -12.68
C SER A 22 -15.24 68.98 -12.29
N HIS A 23 -16.16 68.60 -13.19
CA HIS A 23 -16.95 67.38 -13.05
C HIS A 23 -16.00 66.19 -13.15
N SER A 24 -15.65 65.58 -12.01
CA SER A 24 -14.94 64.31 -12.00
C SER A 24 -15.90 63.23 -12.48
N ALA A 25 -15.69 62.72 -13.70
CA ALA A 25 -16.30 61.45 -14.11
C ALA A 25 -15.83 60.39 -13.10
N MET A 26 -16.76 59.77 -12.37
CA MET A 26 -16.40 58.70 -11.44
C MET A 26 -16.07 57.46 -12.26
N ALA A 27 -14.81 57.05 -12.25
CA ALA A 27 -14.42 55.82 -12.91
C ALA A 27 -14.95 54.61 -12.12
N LYS A 28 -15.77 53.76 -12.74
CA LYS A 28 -16.34 52.57 -12.09
C LYS A 28 -15.76 51.31 -12.71
N THR A 29 -15.29 50.41 -11.84
CA THR A 29 -14.79 49.11 -12.27
C THR A 29 -15.91 48.08 -12.19
N PHE A 30 -16.28 47.51 -13.33
CA PHE A 30 -17.22 46.39 -13.45
C PHE A 30 -16.44 45.09 -13.60
N THR A 31 -16.79 44.09 -12.79
CA THR A 31 -16.24 42.74 -12.92
C THR A 31 -17.35 41.84 -13.44
N LEU A 32 -17.20 41.33 -14.67
CA LEU A 32 -18.22 40.58 -15.40
C LEU A 32 -17.68 39.21 -15.84
N GLU A 33 -18.55 38.23 -16.00
CA GLU A 33 -18.20 36.93 -16.62
C GLU A 33 -18.33 37.00 -18.14
N GLN A 34 -17.63 36.12 -18.86
CA GLN A 34 -17.84 35.98 -20.30
C GLN A 34 -19.32 35.65 -20.58
N GLY A 35 -19.95 36.46 -21.44
CA GLY A 35 -21.36 36.37 -21.79
C GLY A 35 -22.31 37.17 -20.89
N GLN A 36 -21.85 37.74 -19.78
CA GLN A 36 -22.64 38.69 -18.98
C GLN A 36 -22.71 40.07 -19.66
N SER A 37 -23.79 40.80 -19.37
CA SER A 37 -23.99 42.16 -19.84
C SER A 37 -24.40 43.09 -18.71
N GLN A 38 -24.08 44.38 -18.86
CA GLN A 38 -24.40 45.42 -17.90
C GLN A 38 -24.94 46.65 -18.63
N LEU A 39 -26.09 47.15 -18.19
CA LEU A 39 -26.65 48.40 -18.67
C LEU A 39 -25.90 49.58 -18.05
N ILE A 40 -25.38 50.46 -18.90
CA ILE A 40 -24.74 51.73 -18.51
C ILE A 40 -25.64 52.89 -18.93
N LYS A 41 -25.88 53.82 -18.01
CA LYS A 41 -26.69 55.02 -18.23
C LYS A 41 -25.81 56.26 -18.07
N THR A 42 -25.88 57.16 -19.03
CA THR A 42 -25.17 58.44 -19.02
C THR A 42 -26.12 59.58 -18.64
N ASN A 43 -25.55 60.68 -18.13
CA ASN A 43 -26.29 61.89 -17.74
C ASN A 43 -26.56 62.85 -18.92
N ALA A 44 -25.98 62.60 -20.09
CA ALA A 44 -26.16 63.39 -21.31
C ALA A 44 -26.09 62.49 -22.55
N LYS A 45 -26.41 63.07 -23.71
CA LYS A 45 -26.51 62.34 -24.98
C LYS A 45 -25.15 61.78 -25.40
N ILE A 46 -25.12 60.49 -25.70
CA ILE A 46 -23.95 59.76 -26.18
C ILE A 46 -23.74 60.09 -27.66
N ASP A 47 -22.52 60.48 -28.01
CA ASP A 47 -22.09 60.65 -29.40
C ASP A 47 -21.20 59.48 -29.85
N THR A 48 -20.16 59.20 -29.07
CA THR A 48 -19.16 58.19 -29.41
C THR A 48 -18.81 57.35 -28.18
N ILE A 49 -18.66 56.03 -28.35
CA ILE A 49 -18.14 55.12 -27.32
C ILE A 49 -16.83 54.51 -27.82
N PHE A 50 -15.80 54.59 -26.97
CA PHE A 50 -14.51 53.96 -27.18
C PHE A 50 -14.36 52.75 -26.28
N VAL A 51 -13.87 51.65 -26.84
CA VAL A 51 -13.49 50.45 -26.09
C VAL A 51 -12.04 50.12 -26.40
N SER A 52 -11.20 50.04 -25.37
CA SER A 52 -9.75 49.83 -25.56
C SER A 52 -9.41 48.46 -26.13
N SER A 53 -10.23 47.43 -25.86
CA SER A 53 -10.07 46.07 -26.39
C SER A 53 -11.41 45.42 -26.73
N SER A 54 -11.78 45.44 -28.01
CA SER A 54 -13.03 44.86 -28.54
C SER A 54 -13.11 43.33 -28.50
N GLU A 55 -11.97 42.67 -28.25
CA GLU A 55 -11.88 41.24 -27.99
C GLU A 55 -12.39 40.92 -26.57
N VAL A 56 -12.13 41.80 -25.60
CA VAL A 56 -12.48 41.62 -24.18
C VAL A 56 -13.91 42.08 -23.90
N ALA A 57 -14.30 43.25 -24.40
CA ALA A 57 -15.63 43.83 -24.17
C ALA A 57 -16.19 44.46 -25.44
N ASP A 58 -17.52 44.55 -25.54
CA ASP A 58 -18.21 45.11 -26.69
C ASP A 58 -19.45 45.86 -26.23
N TYR A 59 -20.02 46.71 -27.08
CA TYR A 59 -21.15 47.54 -26.67
C TYR A 59 -22.22 47.63 -27.76
N GLU A 60 -23.43 47.91 -27.32
CA GLU A 60 -24.56 48.19 -28.19
C GLU A 60 -25.36 49.37 -27.62
N ILE A 61 -25.54 50.41 -28.43
CA ILE A 61 -26.29 51.60 -28.02
C ILE A 61 -27.78 51.25 -28.02
N LEU A 62 -28.46 51.52 -26.91
CA LEU A 62 -29.89 51.26 -26.77
C LEU A 62 -30.71 52.50 -27.09
N ASP A 63 -30.28 53.65 -26.57
CA ASP A 63 -30.88 54.97 -26.81
C ASP A 63 -29.83 56.09 -26.66
N ASP A 64 -30.28 57.34 -26.77
CA ASP A 64 -29.42 58.53 -26.69
C ASP A 64 -28.64 58.64 -25.36
N ASN A 65 -29.05 57.95 -24.28
CA ASN A 65 -28.47 58.09 -22.94
C ASN A 65 -28.06 56.76 -22.30
N SER A 66 -28.07 55.66 -23.04
CA SER A 66 -27.73 54.35 -22.51
C SER A 66 -27.19 53.38 -23.55
N PHE A 67 -26.31 52.52 -23.08
CA PHE A 67 -25.73 51.44 -23.87
C PHE A 67 -25.60 50.17 -23.03
N MET A 68 -25.72 49.03 -23.70
CA MET A 68 -25.42 47.74 -23.13
C MET A 68 -23.93 47.43 -23.32
N LEU A 69 -23.28 47.00 -22.25
CA LEU A 69 -21.89 46.56 -22.26
C LEU A 69 -21.84 45.05 -22.11
N TYR A 70 -21.17 44.35 -23.02
CA TYR A 70 -21.04 42.89 -23.06
C TYR A 70 -19.60 42.47 -22.76
N ALA A 71 -19.45 41.43 -21.94
CA ALA A 71 -18.17 40.78 -21.70
C ALA A 71 -17.95 39.62 -22.69
N LYS A 72 -16.88 39.68 -23.51
CA LYS A 72 -16.62 38.72 -24.60
C LYS A 72 -15.48 37.75 -24.33
N ALA A 73 -14.35 38.20 -23.77
CA ALA A 73 -13.20 37.34 -23.50
C ALA A 73 -12.43 37.80 -22.25
N GLU A 74 -11.68 36.88 -21.63
CA GLU A 74 -10.91 37.16 -20.41
C GLU A 74 -9.88 38.30 -20.65
N GLY A 75 -9.90 39.31 -19.78
CA GLY A 75 -9.01 40.46 -19.89
C GLY A 75 -9.56 41.72 -19.22
N ARG A 76 -8.82 42.83 -19.36
CA ARG A 76 -9.25 44.16 -18.91
C ARG A 76 -9.43 45.06 -20.12
N SER A 77 -10.60 45.68 -20.24
CA SER A 77 -10.87 46.72 -21.23
C SER A 77 -11.36 47.97 -20.53
N GLU A 78 -11.01 49.12 -21.08
CA GLU A 78 -11.55 50.42 -20.71
C GLU A 78 -12.66 50.79 -21.68
N VAL A 79 -13.72 51.42 -21.18
CA VAL A 79 -14.88 51.87 -21.93
C VAL A 79 -15.15 53.31 -21.58
N ILE A 80 -15.10 54.19 -22.58
CA ILE A 80 -15.31 55.62 -22.39
C ILE A 80 -16.42 56.08 -23.32
N ALA A 81 -17.47 56.69 -22.77
CA ALA A 81 -18.51 57.33 -23.58
C ALA A 81 -18.28 58.84 -23.61
N PHE A 82 -18.40 59.46 -24.77
CA PHE A 82 -18.21 60.90 -24.98
C PHE A 82 -19.50 61.58 -25.44
N ASP A 83 -19.65 62.85 -25.09
CA ASP A 83 -20.65 63.74 -25.69
C ASP A 83 -20.17 64.35 -27.01
N ALA A 84 -21.05 65.11 -27.68
CA ALA A 84 -20.74 65.77 -28.94
C ALA A 84 -19.61 66.82 -28.86
N ASN A 85 -19.22 67.26 -27.65
CA ASN A 85 -18.11 68.18 -27.42
C ASN A 85 -16.79 67.45 -27.11
N GLY A 86 -16.79 66.11 -27.13
CA GLY A 86 -15.65 65.28 -26.76
C GLY A 86 -15.39 65.20 -25.25
N THR A 87 -16.38 65.57 -24.42
CA THR A 87 -16.28 65.45 -22.96
C THR A 87 -16.65 64.03 -22.53
N PRO A 88 -15.84 63.35 -21.70
CA PRO A 88 -16.16 62.01 -21.22
C PRO A 88 -17.38 62.06 -20.27
N LEU A 89 -18.41 61.30 -20.62
CA LEU A 89 -19.64 61.09 -19.85
C LEU A 89 -19.49 60.01 -18.78
N THR A 90 -18.74 58.96 -19.11
CA THR A 90 -18.37 57.87 -18.19
C THR A 90 -17.02 57.29 -18.62
N GLU A 91 -16.26 56.77 -17.66
CA GLU A 91 -14.96 56.11 -17.86
C GLU A 91 -14.96 54.85 -17.01
N ASP A 92 -15.29 53.71 -17.62
CA ASP A 92 -15.52 52.47 -16.90
C ASP A 92 -14.46 51.42 -17.25
N PHE A 93 -14.00 50.67 -16.25
CA PHE A 93 -13.10 49.53 -16.47
C PHE A 93 -13.88 48.22 -16.40
N VAL A 94 -13.84 47.45 -17.47
CA VAL A 94 -14.41 46.11 -17.52
C VAL A 94 -13.30 45.09 -17.29
N ASN A 95 -13.43 44.34 -16.21
CA ASN A 95 -12.58 43.20 -15.91
C ASN A 95 -13.38 41.91 -16.15
N VAL A 96 -13.09 41.23 -17.26
CA VAL A 96 -13.73 39.96 -17.59
C VAL A 96 -12.89 38.83 -17.01
N ASN A 97 -13.43 38.12 -16.04
CA ASN A 97 -12.71 37.04 -15.36
C ASN A 97 -13.60 35.81 -15.19
N ASN A 98 -13.33 34.77 -15.98
CA ASN A 98 -14.01 33.47 -15.90
C ASN A 98 -13.71 32.67 -14.61
N ALA A 99 -12.79 33.15 -13.75
CA ALA A 99 -12.31 32.38 -12.59
C ALA A 99 -12.97 32.75 -11.25
N ILE A 100 -13.67 33.87 -11.13
CA ILE A 100 -14.09 34.38 -9.80
C ILE A 100 -15.19 33.51 -9.20
N ASN A 101 -16.16 33.06 -9.99
CA ASN A 101 -17.20 32.16 -9.52
C ASN A 101 -16.77 30.69 -9.48
N ASN A 102 -15.87 30.25 -10.37
CA ASN A 102 -15.35 28.88 -10.33
C ASN A 102 -14.53 28.60 -9.07
N ILE A 103 -13.71 29.55 -8.60
CA ILE A 103 -12.93 29.36 -7.36
C ILE A 103 -13.83 29.46 -6.13
N ALA A 104 -14.77 30.41 -6.09
CA ALA A 104 -15.70 30.54 -4.97
C ALA A 104 -16.61 29.29 -4.85
N ALA A 105 -17.16 28.82 -5.96
CA ALA A 105 -17.95 27.59 -6.01
C ALA A 105 -17.11 26.34 -5.66
N THR A 106 -15.88 26.24 -6.17
CA THR A 106 -14.96 25.14 -5.83
C THR A 106 -14.62 25.14 -4.33
N ASN A 107 -14.29 26.31 -3.76
CA ASN A 107 -14.02 26.44 -2.32
C ASN A 107 -15.27 26.12 -1.48
N GLN A 108 -16.46 26.52 -1.92
CA GLN A 108 -17.72 26.14 -1.26
C GLN A 108 -17.96 24.63 -1.34
N GLN A 109 -17.67 23.98 -2.46
CA GLN A 109 -17.77 22.53 -2.62
C GLN A 109 -16.77 21.80 -1.73
N ILE A 110 -15.53 22.29 -1.63
CA ILE A 110 -14.50 21.77 -0.71
C ILE A 110 -15.02 21.85 0.73
N GLN A 111 -15.49 23.01 1.17
CA GLN A 111 -16.02 23.18 2.53
C GLN A 111 -17.26 22.31 2.81
N THR A 112 -18.14 22.13 1.83
CA THR A 112 -19.34 21.28 1.97
C THR A 112 -18.97 19.81 2.14
N ARG A 113 -17.97 19.33 1.39
CA ARG A 113 -17.54 17.93 1.39
C ARG A 113 -16.53 17.62 2.51
N PHE A 114 -15.74 18.62 2.89
CA PHE A 114 -14.69 18.56 3.89
C PHE A 114 -14.80 19.76 4.85
N PRO A 115 -15.79 19.76 5.76
CA PRO A 115 -16.06 20.89 6.64
C PRO A 115 -14.93 21.22 7.62
N ASN A 116 -14.04 20.27 7.88
CA ASN A 116 -12.87 20.45 8.75
C ASN A 116 -11.56 20.71 7.97
N SER A 117 -11.64 20.88 6.64
CA SER A 117 -10.46 21.14 5.83
C SER A 117 -10.00 22.58 5.99
N ASN A 118 -8.69 22.78 6.15
CA ASN A 118 -8.08 24.09 6.08
C ASN A 118 -7.48 24.38 4.69
N LEU A 119 -7.87 23.60 3.68
CA LEU A 119 -7.42 23.77 2.31
C LEU A 119 -8.30 24.74 1.54
N THR A 120 -7.65 25.59 0.76
CA THR A 120 -8.31 26.59 -0.10
C THR A 120 -7.61 26.65 -1.45
N VAL A 121 -8.37 26.99 -2.47
CA VAL A 121 -7.86 27.18 -3.83
C VAL A 121 -7.72 28.66 -4.11
N LYS A 122 -6.56 29.05 -4.63
CA LYS A 122 -6.29 30.42 -5.11
C LYS A 122 -5.78 30.36 -6.54
N LYS A 123 -6.14 31.34 -7.37
CA LYS A 123 -5.54 31.51 -8.70
C LYS A 123 -4.28 32.38 -8.56
N VAL A 124 -3.16 31.85 -9.01
CA VAL A 124 -1.85 32.51 -9.06
C VAL A 124 -1.38 32.51 -10.51
N GLY A 125 -1.57 33.65 -11.18
CA GLY A 125 -1.33 33.77 -12.63
C GLY A 125 -2.26 32.84 -13.42
N LYS A 126 -1.68 31.90 -14.17
CA LYS A 126 -2.42 30.89 -14.95
C LYS A 126 -2.68 29.59 -14.18
N ALA A 127 -2.08 29.42 -12.99
CA ALA A 127 -2.19 28.22 -12.20
C ALA A 127 -3.19 28.40 -11.04
N TYR A 128 -3.81 27.31 -10.63
CA TYR A 128 -4.61 27.19 -9.43
C TYR A 128 -3.77 26.48 -8.37
N VAL A 129 -3.54 27.13 -7.26
CA VAL A 129 -2.71 26.61 -6.17
C VAL A 129 -3.63 26.18 -5.04
N LEU A 130 -3.53 24.92 -4.66
CA LEU A 130 -4.13 24.39 -3.45
C LEU A 130 -3.20 24.72 -2.28
N GLU A 131 -3.66 25.54 -1.34
CA GLU A 131 -2.88 25.99 -0.18
C GLU A 131 -3.61 25.69 1.12
N GLY A 132 -2.85 25.43 2.18
CA GLY A 132 -3.37 25.23 3.53
C GLY A 132 -2.87 23.94 4.17
N LYS A 133 -3.54 23.51 5.24
CA LYS A 133 -3.21 22.27 5.94
C LYS A 133 -4.22 21.17 5.60
N ALA A 134 -3.72 20.06 5.08
CA ALA A 134 -4.48 18.83 4.91
C ALA A 134 -4.34 17.95 6.15
N LYS A 135 -5.42 17.26 6.55
CA LYS A 135 -5.41 16.26 7.61
C LYS A 135 -4.48 15.09 7.26
N ASN A 136 -4.52 14.64 6.00
CA ASN A 136 -3.70 13.56 5.46
C ASN A 136 -3.59 13.64 3.92
N ALA A 137 -2.72 12.82 3.34
CA ALA A 137 -2.55 12.68 1.90
C ALA A 137 -3.85 12.33 1.15
N ALA A 138 -4.73 11.52 1.75
CA ALA A 138 -5.98 11.10 1.11
C ALA A 138 -6.98 12.26 0.90
N GLU A 139 -7.04 13.20 1.86
CA GLU A 139 -7.81 14.43 1.72
C GLU A 139 -7.22 15.34 0.64
N SER A 140 -5.89 15.55 0.68
CA SER A 140 -5.16 16.36 -0.29
C SER A 140 -5.36 15.87 -1.73
N ASP A 141 -5.20 14.56 -1.96
CA ASP A 141 -5.43 13.91 -3.25
C ASP A 141 -6.85 14.11 -3.78
N GLU A 142 -7.85 13.95 -2.92
CA GLU A 142 -9.25 14.09 -3.33
C GLU A 142 -9.58 15.54 -3.66
N ILE A 143 -9.13 16.50 -2.85
CA ILE A 143 -9.39 17.92 -3.11
C ILE A 143 -8.68 18.32 -4.40
N ASN A 144 -7.43 17.90 -4.61
CA ASN A 144 -6.72 18.11 -5.88
C ASN A 144 -7.52 17.56 -7.07
N ARG A 145 -8.15 16.38 -6.93
CA ARG A 145 -9.06 15.82 -7.95
C ARG A 145 -10.29 16.71 -8.18
N ILE A 146 -10.98 17.14 -7.13
CA ILE A 146 -12.16 18.01 -7.25
C ILE A 146 -11.79 19.30 -7.98
N VAL A 147 -10.66 19.90 -7.61
CA VAL A 147 -10.17 21.15 -8.22
C VAL A 147 -9.86 20.93 -9.69
N GLY A 148 -9.08 19.90 -10.02
CA GLY A 148 -8.74 19.60 -11.41
C GLY A 148 -9.95 19.30 -12.30
N GLU A 149 -10.91 18.51 -11.79
CA GLU A 149 -12.14 18.17 -12.52
C GLU A 149 -13.07 19.38 -12.68
N SER A 150 -13.21 20.22 -11.65
CA SER A 150 -14.06 21.43 -11.70
C SER A 150 -13.54 22.49 -12.68
N LEU A 151 -12.23 22.49 -12.93
CA LEU A 151 -11.58 23.41 -13.86
C LEU A 151 -11.51 22.88 -15.30
N GLY A 152 -11.98 21.65 -15.55
CA GLY A 152 -11.87 21.01 -16.86
C GLY A 152 -10.41 20.78 -17.31
N ALA A 153 -9.48 20.71 -16.36
CA ALA A 153 -8.06 20.56 -16.65
C ALA A 153 -7.74 19.19 -17.26
N GLY A 154 -6.78 19.15 -18.18
CA GLY A 154 -6.23 17.90 -18.70
C GLY A 154 -5.69 17.02 -17.55
N LYS A 155 -6.06 15.74 -17.54
CA LYS A 155 -5.67 14.77 -16.51
C LYS A 155 -4.51 13.92 -17.00
N LYS A 156 -3.40 13.94 -16.27
CA LYS A 156 -2.29 12.99 -16.40
C LYS A 156 -2.38 11.95 -15.28
N VAL A 157 -2.47 10.67 -15.67
CA VAL A 157 -2.46 9.55 -14.72
C VAL A 157 -1.04 9.06 -14.55
N ILE A 158 -0.58 9.01 -13.30
CA ILE A 158 0.69 8.37 -12.93
C ILE A 158 0.32 7.00 -12.37
N GLU A 159 0.56 5.99 -13.20
CA GLU A 159 0.26 4.60 -12.85
C GLU A 159 1.22 4.08 -11.78
N THR A 160 0.66 3.48 -10.73
CA THR A 160 1.43 2.82 -9.70
C THR A 160 1.48 1.32 -9.98
N LYS A 161 2.68 0.76 -10.07
CA LYS A 161 2.89 -0.67 -10.32
C LYS A 161 3.45 -1.37 -9.10
N LEU A 162 2.86 -2.51 -8.76
CA LEU A 162 3.41 -3.42 -7.77
C LEU A 162 4.31 -4.44 -8.46
N LYS A 163 5.58 -4.48 -8.06
CA LYS A 163 6.53 -5.49 -8.55
C LYS A 163 6.47 -6.73 -7.67
N HIS A 164 6.30 -7.89 -8.29
CA HIS A 164 6.39 -9.16 -7.58
C HIS A 164 6.85 -10.28 -8.51
N ASN A 165 7.93 -10.95 -8.17
CA ASN A 165 8.47 -12.11 -8.92
C ASN A 165 8.59 -11.88 -10.43
N ASN A 166 9.28 -10.80 -10.81
CA ASN A 166 9.52 -10.39 -12.21
C ASN A 166 8.24 -10.05 -12.99
N SER A 167 7.09 -9.97 -12.33
CA SER A 167 5.86 -9.39 -12.88
C SER A 167 5.65 -8.00 -12.30
N GLU A 168 5.25 -7.07 -13.15
CA GLU A 168 4.77 -5.74 -12.74
C GLU A 168 3.28 -5.66 -13.04
N GLU A 169 2.48 -5.35 -12.04
CA GLU A 169 1.02 -5.22 -12.22
C GLU A 169 0.57 -3.84 -11.77
N ASN A 170 -0.30 -3.21 -12.57
CA ASN A 170 -0.89 -1.93 -12.23
C ASN A 170 -1.82 -2.10 -11.02
N VAL A 171 -1.77 -1.13 -10.10
CA VAL A 171 -2.64 -1.06 -8.92
C VAL A 171 -3.46 0.23 -9.00
N PRO A 172 -4.65 0.22 -9.63
CA PRO A 172 -5.36 1.45 -10.00
C PRO A 172 -5.74 2.35 -8.81
N PHE A 173 -5.96 1.76 -7.62
CA PHE A 173 -6.33 2.54 -6.43
C PHE A 173 -5.14 3.30 -5.82
N LEU A 174 -3.92 3.03 -6.27
CA LEU A 174 -2.69 3.73 -5.90
C LEU A 174 -2.25 4.75 -6.96
N ASP A 175 -2.96 4.85 -8.09
CA ASP A 175 -2.61 5.81 -9.13
C ASP A 175 -2.74 7.24 -8.61
N LYS A 176 -1.79 8.09 -9.03
CA LYS A 176 -1.79 9.52 -8.70
C LYS A 176 -2.31 10.31 -9.89
N TYR A 177 -3.12 11.33 -9.61
CA TYR A 177 -3.71 12.18 -10.63
C TYR A 177 -3.06 13.56 -10.58
N GLN A 178 -2.49 13.99 -11.70
CA GLN A 178 -1.96 15.33 -11.88
C GLN A 178 -2.81 16.07 -12.90
N TYR A 179 -3.22 17.29 -12.56
CA TYR A 179 -4.06 18.12 -13.41
C TYR A 179 -3.26 19.30 -13.95
N GLU A 180 -3.39 19.57 -15.24
CA GLU A 180 -2.70 20.69 -15.88
C GLU A 180 -3.17 22.02 -15.29
N GLY A 181 -2.23 22.90 -14.94
CA GLY A 181 -2.54 24.18 -14.32
C GLY A 181 -2.97 24.10 -12.85
N VAL A 182 -2.97 22.92 -12.20
CA VAL A 182 -3.21 22.78 -10.76
C VAL A 182 -1.92 22.42 -10.04
N ILE A 183 -1.56 23.22 -9.04
CA ILE A 183 -0.38 23.02 -8.20
C ILE A 183 -0.87 22.63 -6.80
N ASN A 184 -0.54 21.41 -6.37
CA ASN A 184 -0.81 20.98 -5.01
C ASN A 184 0.32 21.44 -4.09
N ASN A 185 0.05 22.46 -3.27
CA ASN A 185 0.94 22.97 -2.23
C ASN A 185 0.33 22.80 -0.82
N ALA A 186 -0.51 21.77 -0.66
CA ALA A 186 -1.09 21.41 0.63
C ALA A 186 0.02 20.91 1.58
N ASN A 187 0.04 21.44 2.80
CA ASN A 187 0.90 20.93 3.86
C ASN A 187 0.19 19.79 4.59
N GLU A 188 0.75 18.59 4.56
CA GLU A 188 0.21 17.43 5.26
C GLU A 188 0.70 17.42 6.71
N GLU A 189 -0.21 17.60 7.66
CA GLU A 189 0.17 17.70 9.08
C GLU A 189 0.70 16.37 9.64
N ASN A 190 0.20 15.25 9.11
CA ASN A 190 0.61 13.91 9.54
C ASN A 190 0.77 13.01 8.32
N ALA A 191 2.02 12.65 8.01
CA ALA A 191 2.32 11.57 7.08
C ALA A 191 1.74 10.27 7.65
N THR A 192 0.70 9.76 7.00
CA THR A 192 0.01 8.56 7.48
C THR A 192 0.82 7.34 7.07
N GLN A 193 1.40 6.64 8.04
CA GLN A 193 2.12 5.40 7.81
C GLN A 193 1.23 4.20 8.09
N ILE A 194 1.38 3.18 7.25
CA ILE A 194 0.67 1.92 7.32
C ILE A 194 1.70 0.83 7.58
N ASN A 195 1.52 0.09 8.66
CA ASN A 195 2.24 -1.15 8.93
C ASN A 195 1.38 -2.34 8.56
N VAL A 196 1.96 -3.30 7.84
CA VAL A 196 1.32 -4.56 7.49
C VAL A 196 2.13 -5.69 8.11
N LYS A 197 1.49 -6.42 9.02
CA LYS A 197 2.03 -7.64 9.64
C LYS A 197 1.36 -8.85 9.01
N LEU A 198 2.13 -9.69 8.35
CA LEU A 198 1.66 -10.98 7.84
C LEU A 198 2.03 -12.07 8.83
N THR A 199 1.13 -12.99 9.12
CA THR A 199 1.36 -14.17 9.95
C THR A 199 1.02 -15.41 9.14
N VAL A 200 2.03 -16.26 8.92
CA VAL A 200 1.89 -17.56 8.25
C VAL A 200 2.14 -18.64 9.29
N ALA A 201 1.11 -19.42 9.61
CA ALA A 201 1.19 -20.52 10.55
C ALA A 201 0.87 -21.84 9.82
N GLU A 202 1.83 -22.77 9.79
CA GLU A 202 1.68 -24.13 9.25
C GLU A 202 1.88 -25.14 10.39
N VAL A 203 0.95 -26.09 10.53
CA VAL A 203 1.04 -27.23 11.45
C VAL A 203 0.97 -28.50 10.62
N ASN A 204 1.98 -29.35 10.78
CA ASN A 204 2.04 -30.66 10.15
C ASN A 204 2.06 -31.72 11.25
N LYS A 205 1.11 -32.65 11.20
CA LYS A 205 1.02 -33.80 12.11
C LYS A 205 1.04 -35.06 11.27
N THR A 206 1.97 -35.95 11.57
CA THR A 206 2.05 -37.28 10.97
C THR A 206 2.00 -38.31 12.08
N PHE A 207 1.07 -39.24 11.96
CA PHE A 207 0.88 -40.34 12.87
C PHE A 207 0.99 -41.63 12.05
N SER A 208 1.87 -42.54 12.46
CA SER A 208 2.08 -43.81 11.77
C SER A 208 2.13 -44.95 12.76
N ASP A 209 1.17 -45.85 12.65
CA ASP A 209 1.09 -47.09 13.40
C ASP A 209 1.35 -48.28 12.47
N GLU A 210 2.17 -49.22 12.91
CA GLU A 210 2.32 -50.53 12.29
C GLU A 210 2.35 -51.61 13.37
N ILE A 211 1.47 -52.60 13.26
CA ILE A 211 1.44 -53.74 14.16
C ILE A 211 1.18 -55.04 13.41
N GLY A 212 2.03 -56.03 13.65
CA GLY A 212 1.79 -57.41 13.25
C GLY A 212 3.02 -58.10 12.72
N ILE A 213 2.80 -59.24 12.06
CA ILE A 213 3.87 -60.15 11.64
C ILE A 213 3.96 -60.15 10.13
N ASN A 214 5.14 -59.85 9.59
CA ASN A 214 5.39 -59.89 8.17
C ASN A 214 5.87 -61.29 7.74
N TRP A 215 5.02 -61.97 6.96
CA TRP A 215 5.24 -63.32 6.44
C TRP A 215 5.69 -63.35 4.97
N SER A 216 6.03 -62.21 4.36
CA SER A 216 6.33 -62.08 2.93
C SER A 216 7.58 -62.85 2.45
N ASN A 217 8.41 -63.33 3.38
CA ASN A 217 9.64 -64.06 3.09
C ASN A 217 9.48 -65.59 3.22
N LEU A 218 8.26 -66.11 3.33
CA LEU A 218 7.99 -67.55 3.40
C LEU A 218 8.04 -68.19 2.00
N SER A 219 9.20 -68.69 1.58
CA SER A 219 9.31 -69.53 0.37
C SER A 219 9.50 -71.02 0.72
N GLY A 220 8.58 -71.84 0.20
CA GLY A 220 8.78 -73.22 -0.25
C GLY A 220 9.05 -74.38 0.72
N ASN A 221 9.79 -74.21 1.83
CA ASN A 221 10.37 -75.37 2.56
C ASN A 221 10.21 -75.33 4.10
N PHE A 222 9.02 -74.98 4.58
CA PHE A 222 8.70 -74.80 6.02
C PHE A 222 8.91 -76.04 6.90
N PHE A 223 8.63 -77.26 6.40
CA PHE A 223 8.56 -78.46 7.25
C PHE A 223 9.88 -79.23 7.45
N ARG A 224 11.03 -78.78 6.91
CA ARG A 224 12.29 -79.56 6.92
C ARG A 224 13.42 -79.04 7.81
N ASN A 225 13.33 -77.84 8.40
CA ASN A 225 14.42 -77.26 9.21
C ASN A 225 13.89 -76.58 10.47
N LEU A 226 13.61 -77.36 11.52
CA LEU A 226 13.13 -76.86 12.83
C LEU A 226 14.21 -76.99 13.93
N GLY A 227 15.49 -76.98 13.56
CA GLY A 227 16.59 -77.42 14.44
C GLY A 227 17.42 -76.34 15.12
N ASN A 228 17.51 -75.11 14.58
CA ASN A 228 18.36 -74.05 15.14
C ASN A 228 17.77 -72.66 14.86
N ALA A 229 17.19 -72.02 15.90
CA ALA A 229 16.65 -70.67 15.83
C ALA A 229 17.58 -69.70 16.61
N ALA A 230 17.92 -68.55 16.00
CA ALA A 230 18.64 -67.44 16.62
C ALA A 230 17.80 -66.16 16.52
N ILE A 231 17.78 -65.36 17.57
CA ILE A 231 17.02 -64.09 17.64
C ILE A 231 17.98 -62.95 17.33
N GLN A 232 17.72 -62.15 16.28
CA GLN A 232 18.50 -60.96 15.94
C GLN A 232 17.57 -59.73 15.97
N GLY A 233 17.90 -58.76 16.83
CA GLY A 233 17.13 -57.52 16.97
C GLY A 233 17.91 -56.30 16.48
N ASN A 234 17.27 -55.41 15.72
CA ASN A 234 17.84 -54.13 15.31
C ASN A 234 16.82 -53.02 15.62
N PHE A 235 17.22 -52.07 16.47
CA PHE A 235 16.41 -50.93 16.87
C PHE A 235 17.02 -49.66 16.28
N ASN A 236 16.35 -49.07 15.29
CA ASN A 236 16.75 -47.81 14.67
C ASN A 236 15.64 -46.76 14.78
N LYS A 237 15.95 -45.51 14.44
CA LYS A 237 14.99 -44.39 14.45
C LYS A 237 13.74 -44.60 13.57
N ASN A 238 13.77 -45.58 12.67
CA ASN A 238 12.67 -45.93 11.77
C ASN A 238 11.87 -47.17 12.24
N GLY A 239 12.13 -47.69 13.45
CA GLY A 239 11.37 -48.78 14.07
C GLY A 239 12.22 -49.83 14.79
N GLY A 240 11.56 -50.61 15.65
CA GLY A 240 12.13 -51.81 16.28
C GLY A 240 11.82 -53.04 15.44
N GLN A 241 12.86 -53.75 15.00
CA GLN A 241 12.74 -54.97 14.21
C GLN A 241 13.28 -56.14 15.03
N LEU A 242 12.41 -57.12 15.32
CA LEU A 242 12.78 -58.40 15.92
C LEU A 242 12.66 -59.48 14.84
N ALA A 243 13.82 -59.98 14.38
CA ALA A 243 13.90 -61.08 13.43
C ALA A 243 14.14 -62.39 14.18
N LEU A 244 13.20 -63.33 14.03
CA LEU A 244 13.40 -64.71 14.44
C LEU A 244 14.02 -65.45 13.25
N VAL A 245 15.33 -65.68 13.30
CA VAL A 245 16.08 -66.35 12.23
C VAL A 245 16.06 -67.86 12.48
N ASN A 246 15.42 -68.62 11.61
CA ASN A 246 15.60 -70.07 11.54
C ASN A 246 16.32 -70.39 10.22
N SER A 247 17.40 -71.17 10.33
CA SER A 247 18.35 -71.56 9.29
C SER A 247 17.81 -71.58 7.84
N ASN A 248 18.57 -70.87 6.98
CA ASN A 248 18.57 -70.79 5.52
C ASN A 248 17.33 -70.38 4.72
N ASN A 249 16.09 -70.33 5.23
CA ASN A 249 14.95 -69.84 4.41
C ASN A 249 13.77 -69.22 5.19
N LEU A 250 13.83 -69.05 6.52
CA LEU A 250 12.69 -68.53 7.30
C LEU A 250 13.10 -67.31 8.14
N ASN A 251 12.69 -66.13 7.65
CA ASN A 251 12.80 -64.87 8.38
C ASN A 251 11.39 -64.39 8.74
N VAL A 252 11.02 -64.55 10.02
CA VAL A 252 9.77 -63.98 10.56
C VAL A 252 10.11 -62.65 11.21
N LEU A 253 9.48 -61.58 10.72
CA LEU A 253 9.69 -60.22 11.22
C LEU A 253 8.45 -59.74 11.97
N ILE A 254 8.62 -59.37 13.23
CA ILE A 254 7.58 -58.71 14.03
C ILE A 254 7.81 -57.20 13.95
N SER A 255 6.80 -56.47 13.45
CA SER A 255 6.75 -55.01 13.43
C SER A 255 5.80 -54.51 14.51
N ALA A 256 6.29 -53.63 15.38
CA ALA A 256 5.48 -52.85 16.31
C ALA A 256 6.05 -51.43 16.37
N LEU A 257 5.36 -50.49 15.74
CA LEU A 257 5.77 -49.11 15.58
C LEU A 257 4.58 -48.20 15.84
N ASP A 258 4.73 -47.25 16.76
CA ASP A 258 3.89 -46.06 16.93
C ASP A 258 4.83 -44.87 16.79
N ASN A 259 4.67 -44.10 15.72
CA ASN A 259 5.49 -42.95 15.42
C ASN A 259 4.62 -41.70 15.27
N GLN A 260 4.93 -40.67 16.06
CA GLN A 260 4.24 -39.40 16.06
C GLN A 260 5.22 -38.28 15.76
N ASN A 261 5.00 -37.57 14.66
CA ASN A 261 5.81 -36.44 14.26
C ASN A 261 4.94 -35.19 14.15
N ASN A 262 5.26 -34.18 14.97
CA ASN A 262 4.53 -32.92 15.01
C ASN A 262 5.48 -31.77 14.70
N GLY A 263 5.15 -30.96 13.69
CA GLY A 263 5.90 -29.77 13.30
C GLY A 263 5.03 -28.53 13.27
N LYS A 264 5.57 -27.40 13.76
CA LYS A 264 4.96 -26.07 13.63
C LYS A 264 5.94 -25.12 12.97
N ILE A 265 5.48 -24.41 11.94
CA ILE A 265 6.21 -23.33 11.27
C ILE A 265 5.43 -22.04 11.48
N LEU A 266 6.11 -20.99 11.93
CA LEU A 266 5.57 -19.64 12.08
C LEU A 266 6.51 -18.65 11.39
N ALA A 267 5.98 -17.89 10.45
CA ALA A 267 6.68 -16.77 9.84
C ALA A 267 5.85 -15.50 10.00
N GLU A 268 6.48 -14.42 10.49
CA GLU A 268 5.81 -13.13 10.72
C GLU A 268 6.55 -11.96 10.04
N PRO A 269 6.57 -11.86 8.69
CA PRO A 269 7.17 -10.70 8.06
C PRO A 269 6.33 -9.44 8.33
N ASN A 270 7.01 -8.32 8.56
CA ASN A 270 6.42 -7.01 8.79
C ASN A 270 7.01 -5.98 7.82
N ILE A 271 6.21 -5.02 7.39
CA ILE A 271 6.66 -3.93 6.52
C ILE A 271 5.83 -2.68 6.78
N SER A 272 6.47 -1.51 6.75
CA SER A 272 5.82 -0.22 6.89
C SER A 272 6.00 0.62 5.63
N MET A 273 4.98 1.39 5.27
CA MET A 273 4.99 2.28 4.11
C MET A 273 4.17 3.54 4.37
N LEU A 274 4.34 4.56 3.53
CA LEU A 274 3.42 5.69 3.48
C LEU A 274 2.11 5.27 2.80
N SER A 275 1.00 5.87 3.23
CA SER A 275 -0.28 5.69 2.56
C SER A 275 -0.21 6.16 1.11
N GLY A 276 -0.64 5.30 0.18
CA GLY A 276 -0.58 5.56 -1.27
C GLY A 276 0.68 5.05 -1.94
N GLU A 277 1.61 4.45 -1.19
CA GLU A 277 2.86 3.89 -1.70
C GLU A 277 2.84 2.36 -1.72
N THR A 278 3.84 1.80 -2.40
CA THR A 278 4.15 0.36 -2.36
C THR A 278 5.42 0.11 -1.59
N ALA A 279 5.52 -1.05 -0.94
CA ALA A 279 6.76 -1.52 -0.34
C ALA A 279 6.91 -3.03 -0.56
N ASP A 280 8.15 -3.47 -0.71
CA ASP A 280 8.50 -4.87 -0.84
C ASP A 280 9.65 -5.26 0.11
N ILE A 281 9.65 -6.53 0.49
CA ILE A 281 10.69 -7.13 1.32
C ILE A 281 11.00 -8.53 0.79
N LEU A 282 12.28 -8.83 0.71
CA LEU A 282 12.82 -10.15 0.42
C LEU A 282 13.69 -10.60 1.59
N VAL A 283 13.36 -11.75 2.17
CA VAL A 283 14.15 -12.41 3.21
C VAL A 283 14.51 -13.80 2.73
N GLY A 284 15.76 -13.99 2.32
CA GLY A 284 16.24 -15.24 1.77
C GLY A 284 17.59 -15.10 1.09
N GLY A 285 17.78 -15.83 -0.01
CA GLY A 285 19.03 -15.81 -0.75
C GLY A 285 18.81 -16.14 -2.22
N GLU A 286 19.91 -16.27 -2.96
CA GLU A 286 19.89 -16.58 -4.39
C GLU A 286 20.61 -17.89 -4.65
N VAL A 287 20.06 -18.67 -5.58
CA VAL A 287 20.70 -19.87 -6.08
C VAL A 287 21.18 -19.61 -7.50
N PRO A 288 22.48 -19.78 -7.80
CA PRO A 288 23.00 -19.64 -9.15
C PRO A 288 22.67 -20.88 -10.01
N PHE A 289 22.27 -20.64 -11.25
CA PHE A 289 22.05 -21.63 -12.29
C PHE A 289 23.02 -21.36 -13.43
N VAL A 290 23.89 -22.32 -13.73
CA VAL A 290 24.77 -22.21 -14.91
C VAL A 290 23.98 -22.65 -16.14
N GLN A 291 23.83 -21.74 -17.10
CA GLN A 291 23.22 -22.00 -18.39
C GLN A 291 24.22 -21.65 -19.50
N ARG A 292 24.10 -22.30 -20.65
CA ARG A 292 24.89 -21.96 -21.83
C ARG A 292 24.03 -21.09 -22.74
N ASP A 293 24.51 -19.90 -23.09
CA ASP A 293 23.79 -19.02 -24.02
C ASP A 293 23.82 -19.60 -25.45
N LYS A 294 23.07 -19.00 -26.38
CA LYS A 294 22.98 -19.40 -27.80
C LYS A 294 24.35 -19.51 -28.48
N ASP A 295 25.31 -18.69 -28.05
CA ASP A 295 26.67 -18.65 -28.60
C ASP A 295 27.62 -19.67 -27.95
N GLY A 296 27.14 -20.45 -26.99
CA GLY A 296 27.95 -21.46 -26.31
C GLY A 296 28.69 -20.96 -25.07
N GLU A 297 28.56 -19.69 -24.71
CA GLU A 297 29.19 -19.08 -23.53
C GLU A 297 28.47 -19.47 -22.22
N LEU A 298 29.25 -19.57 -21.13
CA LEU A 298 28.69 -19.85 -19.80
C LEU A 298 28.07 -18.58 -19.21
N SER A 299 26.78 -18.64 -18.90
CA SER A 299 26.01 -17.58 -18.26
C SER A 299 25.48 -18.07 -16.90
N VAL A 300 25.54 -17.23 -15.88
CA VAL A 300 25.03 -17.55 -14.53
C VAL A 300 23.73 -16.80 -14.30
N LEU A 301 22.63 -17.53 -14.15
CA LEU A 301 21.31 -17.01 -13.83
C LEU A 301 21.03 -17.18 -12.33
N TYR A 302 20.81 -16.09 -11.61
CA TYR A 302 20.45 -16.14 -10.19
C TYR A 302 18.93 -16.26 -10.03
N LYS A 303 18.50 -17.19 -9.16
CA LYS A 303 17.10 -17.34 -8.76
C LYS A 303 16.95 -17.17 -7.27
N GLU A 304 16.26 -16.11 -6.88
CA GLU A 304 15.92 -15.81 -5.49
C GLU A 304 14.96 -16.85 -4.89
N PHE A 305 15.18 -17.18 -3.62
CA PHE A 305 14.29 -17.97 -2.78
C PHE A 305 14.17 -17.34 -1.38
N GLY A 306 13.21 -17.81 -0.58
CA GLY A 306 12.87 -17.25 0.72
C GLY A 306 11.46 -16.66 0.74
N ILE A 307 11.25 -15.70 1.66
CA ILE A 307 9.99 -15.00 1.86
C ILE A 307 10.04 -13.70 1.07
N LYS A 308 9.13 -13.54 0.11
CA LYS A 308 8.93 -12.30 -0.64
C LYS A 308 7.55 -11.77 -0.35
N LEU A 309 7.47 -10.52 0.04
CA LEU A 309 6.22 -9.84 0.34
C LEU A 309 6.24 -8.50 -0.40
N ALA A 310 5.24 -8.27 -1.24
CA ALA A 310 5.00 -7.01 -1.91
C ALA A 310 3.61 -6.51 -1.52
N VAL A 311 3.55 -5.27 -1.07
CA VAL A 311 2.34 -4.67 -0.51
C VAL A 311 2.15 -3.28 -1.08
N GLY A 312 0.92 -2.92 -1.39
CA GLY A 312 0.55 -1.54 -1.69
C GLY A 312 -0.73 -1.19 -0.94
N ALA A 313 -0.75 -0.07 -0.23
CA ALA A 313 -1.85 0.27 0.66
C ALA A 313 -2.20 1.76 0.61
N LYS A 314 -3.49 2.10 0.69
CA LYS A 314 -4.00 3.48 0.73
C LYS A 314 -5.17 3.61 1.69
N VAL A 315 -5.10 4.63 2.53
CA VAL A 315 -6.18 5.03 3.43
C VAL A 315 -7.34 5.64 2.63
N GLN A 316 -8.56 5.22 2.96
CA GLN A 316 -9.82 5.66 2.35
C GLN A 316 -10.55 6.65 3.27
N LYS A 317 -11.61 7.30 2.75
CA LYS A 317 -12.39 8.34 3.46
C LYS A 317 -13.14 7.89 4.73
N SER A 318 -13.05 6.62 5.12
CA SER A 318 -13.73 6.05 6.30
C SER A 318 -12.73 5.46 7.29
N ASP A 319 -11.48 5.92 7.28
CA ASP A 319 -10.36 5.37 8.05
C ASP A 319 -10.14 3.86 7.80
N ARG A 320 -10.67 3.36 6.67
CA ARG A 320 -10.44 2.03 6.14
C ARG A 320 -9.18 2.06 5.28
N ILE A 321 -8.46 0.96 5.27
CA ILE A 321 -7.21 0.79 4.55
C ILE A 321 -7.46 -0.23 3.47
N ARG A 322 -7.40 0.21 2.22
CA ARG A 322 -7.43 -0.69 1.06
C ARG A 322 -6.01 -1.08 0.74
N LEU A 323 -5.75 -2.38 0.59
CA LEU A 323 -4.44 -2.88 0.26
C LEU A 323 -4.50 -4.05 -0.72
N VAL A 324 -3.43 -4.15 -1.50
CA VAL A 324 -3.07 -5.33 -2.28
C VAL A 324 -1.88 -5.99 -1.61
N LEU A 325 -1.98 -7.29 -1.40
CA LEU A 325 -0.94 -8.09 -0.80
C LEU A 325 -0.55 -9.21 -1.76
N SER A 326 0.73 -9.31 -2.08
CA SER A 326 1.29 -10.42 -2.86
C SER A 326 2.46 -11.03 -2.08
N GLN A 327 2.27 -12.28 -1.65
CA GLN A 327 3.31 -13.03 -0.95
C GLN A 327 3.78 -14.20 -1.78
N SER A 328 5.06 -14.56 -1.60
CA SER A 328 5.64 -15.81 -2.07
C SER A 328 6.60 -16.35 -1.02
N VAL A 329 6.35 -17.56 -0.52
CA VAL A 329 7.27 -18.28 0.38
C VAL A 329 7.89 -19.44 -0.40
N SER A 330 9.21 -19.45 -0.48
CA SER A 330 9.97 -20.46 -1.21
C SER A 330 11.10 -21.06 -0.37
N THR A 331 11.24 -22.36 -0.43
CA THR A 331 12.29 -23.12 0.28
C THR A 331 12.97 -24.10 -0.68
N ILE A 332 14.25 -24.36 -0.47
CA ILE A 332 14.98 -25.41 -1.20
C ILE A 332 14.50 -26.77 -0.67
N ALA A 333 13.84 -27.56 -1.52
CA ALA A 333 13.19 -28.81 -1.19
C ALA A 333 14.09 -30.05 -1.36
N GLY A 334 15.31 -29.84 -1.86
CA GLY A 334 16.26 -30.89 -2.20
C GLY A 334 16.92 -30.61 -3.54
N ASN A 335 17.52 -31.63 -4.13
CA ASN A 335 18.11 -31.54 -5.46
C ASN A 335 17.60 -32.64 -6.37
N TYR A 336 17.35 -32.29 -7.62
CA TYR A 336 17.14 -33.20 -8.72
C TYR A 336 18.51 -33.54 -9.31
N GLU A 337 18.88 -34.83 -9.26
CA GLU A 337 20.13 -35.31 -9.85
C GLU A 337 19.87 -35.63 -11.34
N ILE A 338 20.45 -34.83 -12.23
CA ILE A 338 20.61 -35.18 -13.65
C ILE A 338 22.07 -35.61 -13.84
N VAL A 339 22.34 -36.51 -14.78
CA VAL A 339 23.70 -37.03 -15.08
C VAL A 339 24.76 -35.92 -14.94
N ASN A 340 25.59 -36.01 -13.89
CA ASN A 340 26.67 -35.09 -13.50
C ASN A 340 26.29 -33.64 -13.11
N SER A 341 25.02 -33.34 -12.81
CA SER A 341 24.60 -32.03 -12.29
C SER A 341 23.47 -32.12 -11.26
N ARG A 342 23.63 -31.40 -10.16
CA ARG A 342 22.69 -31.34 -9.05
C ARG A 342 21.88 -30.05 -9.14
N ILE A 343 20.61 -30.14 -9.51
CA ILE A 343 19.74 -28.96 -9.70
C ILE A 343 18.81 -28.80 -8.49
N PRO A 344 18.87 -27.68 -7.74
CA PRO A 344 17.99 -27.46 -6.60
C PRO A 344 16.52 -27.39 -7.00
N ILE A 345 15.66 -28.06 -6.24
CA ILE A 345 14.20 -28.00 -6.38
C ILE A 345 13.67 -26.97 -5.39
N PHE A 346 12.73 -26.12 -5.81
CA PHE A 346 12.06 -25.17 -4.92
C PHE A 346 10.62 -25.57 -4.68
N ASN A 347 10.24 -25.63 -3.40
CA ASN A 347 8.84 -25.61 -3.01
C ASN A 347 8.40 -24.15 -2.87
N THR A 348 7.44 -23.72 -3.68
CA THR A 348 6.94 -22.34 -3.66
C THR A 348 5.46 -22.34 -3.30
N ARG A 349 5.10 -21.48 -2.35
CA ARG A 349 3.72 -21.15 -1.98
C ARG A 349 3.50 -19.68 -2.33
N ARG A 350 2.37 -19.35 -2.95
CA ARG A 350 2.05 -17.97 -3.37
C ARG A 350 0.59 -17.69 -3.09
N SER A 351 0.31 -16.45 -2.72
CA SER A 351 -1.05 -15.92 -2.63
C SER A 351 -1.02 -14.45 -2.96
N LYS A 352 -2.08 -14.00 -3.62
CA LYS A 352 -2.33 -12.60 -3.91
C LYS A 352 -3.76 -12.28 -3.55
N SER A 353 -4.00 -11.18 -2.85
CA SER A 353 -5.35 -10.73 -2.50
C SER A 353 -5.40 -9.22 -2.36
N THR A 354 -6.56 -8.65 -2.68
CA THR A 354 -6.88 -7.24 -2.46
C THR A 354 -8.07 -7.19 -1.51
N PHE A 355 -7.94 -6.45 -0.42
CA PHE A 355 -8.97 -6.37 0.62
C PHE A 355 -8.93 -5.01 1.32
N GLU A 356 -9.95 -4.75 2.13
CA GLU A 356 -10.11 -3.49 2.85
C GLU A 356 -10.46 -3.74 4.32
N VAL A 357 -9.64 -3.20 5.22
CA VAL A 357 -9.69 -3.42 6.66
C VAL A 357 -9.54 -2.11 7.43
N GLY A 358 -10.09 -2.04 8.64
CA GLY A 358 -9.87 -0.92 9.56
C GLY A 358 -8.50 -0.97 10.24
N ASN A 359 -8.15 0.11 10.95
CA ASN A 359 -6.95 0.15 11.77
C ASN A 359 -7.00 -0.89 12.90
N GLY A 360 -6.01 -1.78 12.97
CA GLY A 360 -5.93 -2.87 13.94
C GLY A 360 -6.74 -4.11 13.58
N GLU A 361 -7.48 -4.09 12.46
CA GLU A 361 -8.22 -5.26 11.99
C GLU A 361 -7.31 -6.27 11.28
N SER A 362 -7.66 -7.54 11.40
CA SER A 362 -7.00 -8.65 10.72
C SER A 362 -7.92 -9.30 9.68
N PHE A 363 -7.33 -9.76 8.58
CA PHE A 363 -8.02 -10.49 7.52
C PHE A 363 -7.31 -11.82 7.22
N ILE A 364 -8.08 -12.91 7.15
CA ILE A 364 -7.56 -14.22 6.74
C ILE A 364 -7.49 -14.23 5.21
N ILE A 365 -6.28 -14.29 4.68
CA ILE A 365 -6.01 -14.26 3.24
C ILE A 365 -6.18 -15.65 2.63
N SER A 366 -5.71 -16.68 3.36
CA SER A 366 -5.71 -18.05 2.86
C SER A 366 -5.74 -19.04 4.02
N GLY A 367 -6.42 -20.16 3.80
CA GLY A 367 -6.42 -21.32 4.68
C GLY A 367 -6.33 -22.60 3.86
N LEU A 368 -5.67 -23.62 4.39
CA LEU A 368 -5.60 -24.96 3.82
C LEU A 368 -5.67 -25.98 4.94
N LEU A 369 -6.58 -26.93 4.80
CA LEU A 369 -6.65 -28.15 5.60
C LEU A 369 -6.51 -29.32 4.64
N ASN A 370 -5.44 -30.10 4.79
CA ASN A 370 -5.22 -31.32 4.03
C ASN A 370 -5.09 -32.49 5.01
N LYS A 371 -5.97 -33.48 4.88
CA LYS A 371 -5.95 -34.68 5.71
C LYS A 371 -5.87 -35.91 4.82
N GLN A 372 -4.92 -36.79 5.11
CA GLN A 372 -4.70 -38.03 4.38
C GLN A 372 -4.62 -39.19 5.36
N ASP A 373 -5.59 -40.10 5.27
CA ASP A 373 -5.65 -41.32 6.07
C ASP A 373 -5.43 -42.51 5.13
N ILE A 374 -4.36 -43.27 5.34
CA ILE A 374 -4.04 -44.49 4.61
C ILE A 374 -4.05 -45.65 5.60
N GLU A 375 -4.91 -46.63 5.37
CA GLU A 375 -4.95 -47.86 6.14
C GLU A 375 -4.62 -49.04 5.22
N GLY A 376 -3.80 -49.96 5.73
CA GLY A 376 -3.32 -51.12 4.99
C GLY A 376 -3.34 -52.37 5.86
N ILE A 377 -3.69 -53.50 5.26
CA ILE A 377 -3.56 -54.80 5.90
C ILE A 377 -2.91 -55.76 4.91
N LYS A 378 -1.73 -56.28 5.28
CA LYS A 378 -1.08 -57.40 4.61
C LYS A 378 -1.37 -58.65 5.42
N LYS A 379 -1.87 -59.71 4.78
CA LYS A 379 -2.23 -60.96 5.50
C LYS A 379 -1.92 -62.20 4.67
N VAL A 380 -1.70 -63.32 5.36
CA VAL A 380 -1.63 -64.64 4.73
C VAL A 380 -3.06 -65.07 4.35
N PRO A 381 -3.33 -65.48 3.08
CA PRO A 381 -4.65 -65.96 2.69
C PRO A 381 -5.13 -67.12 3.59
N VAL A 382 -6.43 -67.21 3.84
CA VAL A 382 -7.07 -68.18 4.74
C VAL A 382 -6.74 -67.97 6.23
N LEU A 383 -5.46 -68.02 6.62
CA LEU A 383 -5.05 -67.94 8.03
C LEU A 383 -5.26 -66.54 8.63
N GLY A 384 -5.10 -65.48 7.84
CA GLY A 384 -5.31 -64.10 8.28
C GLY A 384 -6.78 -63.71 8.46
N ASP A 385 -7.72 -64.52 7.94
CA ASP A 385 -9.16 -64.26 8.03
C ASP A 385 -9.81 -64.88 9.28
N ILE A 386 -9.08 -65.73 10.02
CA ILE A 386 -9.58 -66.35 11.25
C ILE A 386 -9.75 -65.28 12.34
N PRO A 387 -10.94 -65.12 12.94
CA PRO A 387 -11.14 -64.20 14.06
C PRO A 387 -10.18 -64.50 15.21
N ILE A 388 -9.62 -63.45 15.83
CA ILE A 388 -8.66 -63.52 16.95
C ILE A 388 -7.30 -64.13 16.54
N LEU A 389 -7.27 -65.36 16.06
CA LEU A 389 -6.05 -66.09 15.71
C LEU A 389 -5.37 -65.55 14.44
N GLY A 390 -6.13 -64.95 13.52
CA GLY A 390 -5.59 -64.31 12.32
C GLY A 390 -4.71 -63.08 12.61
N ALA A 391 -4.72 -62.56 13.84
CA ALA A 391 -3.82 -61.49 14.28
C ALA A 391 -2.34 -61.87 14.16
N PHE A 392 -1.99 -63.14 14.35
CA PHE A 392 -0.62 -63.64 14.16
C PHE A 392 -0.24 -63.78 12.68
N PHE A 393 -1.20 -63.73 11.75
CA PHE A 393 -1.02 -63.95 10.31
C PHE A 393 -1.27 -62.68 9.48
N ARG A 394 -1.34 -61.51 10.12
CA ARG A 394 -1.54 -60.22 9.48
C ARG A 394 -0.58 -59.16 10.03
N ASN A 395 -0.35 -58.15 9.21
CA ASN A 395 0.35 -56.91 9.51
C ASN A 395 -0.60 -55.77 9.11
N ALA A 396 -1.03 -55.00 10.09
CA ALA A 396 -1.89 -53.84 9.92
C ALA A 396 -1.06 -52.58 10.03
N SER A 397 -1.25 -51.64 9.11
CA SER A 397 -0.62 -50.34 9.13
C SER A 397 -1.67 -49.22 8.99
N SER A 398 -1.46 -48.12 9.70
CA SER A 398 -2.26 -46.91 9.60
C SER A 398 -1.32 -45.71 9.54
N SER A 399 -1.50 -44.84 8.55
CA SER A 399 -0.77 -43.59 8.42
C SER A 399 -1.76 -42.46 8.27
N ARG A 400 -1.73 -41.50 9.19
CA ARG A 400 -2.58 -40.32 9.21
C ARG A 400 -1.72 -39.09 9.14
N GLU A 401 -1.92 -38.28 8.10
CA GLU A 401 -1.25 -37.01 7.91
C GLU A 401 -2.29 -35.89 7.95
N SER A 402 -2.06 -34.86 8.76
CA SER A 402 -2.88 -33.66 8.84
C SER A 402 -1.99 -32.43 8.70
N LYS A 403 -2.30 -31.61 7.70
CA LYS A 403 -1.62 -30.37 7.39
C LYS A 403 -2.61 -29.21 7.43
N GLU A 404 -2.33 -28.26 8.31
CA GLU A 404 -3.14 -27.07 8.55
C GLU A 404 -2.27 -25.84 8.26
N LEU A 405 -2.74 -24.94 7.41
CA LEU A 405 -2.07 -23.67 7.09
C LEU A 405 -3.09 -22.53 7.18
N VAL A 406 -2.70 -21.45 7.85
CA VAL A 406 -3.46 -20.20 7.90
C VAL A 406 -2.52 -19.03 7.62
N VAL A 407 -2.98 -18.11 6.78
CA VAL A 407 -2.29 -16.86 6.43
C VAL A 407 -3.19 -15.68 6.82
N VAL A 408 -2.71 -14.86 7.75
CA VAL A 408 -3.43 -13.69 8.29
C VAL A 408 -2.64 -12.43 8.03
N ALA A 409 -3.27 -11.37 7.54
CA ALA A 409 -2.67 -10.03 7.53
C ALA A 409 -3.38 -9.14 8.55
N THR A 410 -2.59 -8.40 9.31
CA THR A 410 -3.06 -7.38 10.25
C THR A 410 -2.49 -6.04 9.83
N VAL A 411 -3.33 -5.02 9.78
CA VAL A 411 -2.93 -3.70 9.28
C VAL A 411 -3.12 -2.66 10.38
N ASN A 412 -2.10 -1.85 10.61
CA ASN A 412 -2.12 -0.79 11.61
C ASN A 412 -1.70 0.54 11.01
N LEU A 413 -2.33 1.63 11.41
CA LEU A 413 -1.78 2.97 11.26
C LEU A 413 -0.74 3.16 12.34
N VAL A 414 0.47 3.56 11.94
CA VAL A 414 1.61 3.71 12.87
C VAL A 414 2.19 5.10 12.78
N LYS A 415 2.90 5.51 13.83
CA LYS A 415 3.68 6.73 13.88
C LYS A 415 5.16 6.39 13.98
N PRO A 416 6.05 7.23 13.41
CA PRO A 416 7.48 7.12 13.67
C PRO A 416 7.76 7.19 15.17
N VAL A 417 8.72 6.40 15.63
CA VAL A 417 9.23 6.44 17.01
C VAL A 417 10.59 7.13 17.03
N ASP A 418 10.96 7.69 18.19
CA ASP A 418 12.30 8.24 18.38
C ASP A 418 13.36 7.12 18.35
N GLY A 419 14.54 7.41 17.80
CA GLY A 419 15.62 6.43 17.66
C GLY A 419 16.06 5.79 18.99
N SER A 420 15.91 6.51 20.11
CA SER A 420 16.20 5.99 21.45
C SER A 420 15.26 4.88 21.93
N GLN A 421 14.07 4.79 21.33
CA GLN A 421 13.05 3.79 21.66
C GLN A 421 13.15 2.52 20.81
N VAL A 422 14.03 2.53 19.80
CA VAL A 422 14.24 1.38 18.90
C VAL A 422 15.10 0.33 19.61
N LEU A 423 14.53 -0.86 19.82
CA LEU A 423 15.25 -1.99 20.39
C LEU A 423 15.79 -2.90 19.29
N TYR A 424 17.10 -3.12 19.29
CA TYR A 424 17.76 -4.06 18.38
C TYR A 424 17.87 -5.45 19.02
N PRO A 425 17.77 -6.52 18.22
CA PRO A 425 18.16 -7.86 18.68
C PRO A 425 19.63 -7.85 19.08
N THR A 426 19.91 -8.19 20.35
CA THR A 426 21.28 -8.37 20.84
C THR A 426 21.61 -9.85 20.91
N PHE A 427 22.80 -10.23 20.44
CA PHE A 427 23.30 -11.59 20.64
C PHE A 427 23.84 -11.75 22.06
N GLU A 428 23.28 -12.68 22.84
CA GLU A 428 23.85 -13.05 24.12
C GLU A 428 24.97 -14.07 23.91
N ASN A 429 26.22 -13.60 23.99
CA ASN A 429 27.39 -14.46 24.00
C ASN A 429 27.35 -15.36 25.25
N THR A 430 26.93 -16.61 25.08
CA THR A 430 27.13 -17.64 26.12
C THR A 430 28.57 -18.12 26.11
N GLY A 431 29.16 -18.32 27.29
CA GLY A 431 30.49 -18.92 27.37
C GLY A 431 30.46 -20.37 26.85
N THR A 432 31.54 -20.84 26.23
CA THR A 432 31.63 -22.24 25.77
C THR A 432 31.42 -23.22 26.92
N MET A 433 31.97 -22.93 28.10
CA MET A 433 31.76 -23.75 29.31
C MET A 433 30.33 -23.68 29.84
N GLU A 434 29.67 -22.53 29.73
CA GLU A 434 28.28 -22.35 30.15
C GLU A 434 27.31 -23.16 29.27
N ARG A 435 27.58 -23.23 27.95
CA ARG A 435 26.87 -24.13 27.04
C ARG A 435 27.19 -25.60 27.33
N PHE A 436 28.45 -25.91 27.63
CA PHE A 436 28.88 -27.28 27.91
C PHE A 436 28.20 -27.84 29.18
N PHE A 437 28.09 -27.03 30.23
CA PHE A 437 27.45 -27.43 31.50
C PHE A 437 25.95 -27.08 31.58
N ASN A 438 25.34 -26.57 30.50
CA ASN A 438 23.93 -26.15 30.47
C ASN A 438 23.54 -25.18 31.61
N SER A 439 24.47 -24.34 32.06
CA SER A 439 24.25 -23.39 33.16
C SER A 439 23.63 -22.06 32.71
N SER A 440 23.42 -21.88 31.40
CA SER A 440 22.77 -20.69 30.80
C SER A 440 21.33 -20.49 31.29
N SER A 441 20.65 -21.55 31.72
CA SER A 441 19.28 -21.51 32.25
C SER A 441 19.14 -20.71 33.56
N LEU A 442 20.26 -20.39 34.24
CA LEU A 442 20.29 -19.72 35.53
C LEU A 442 20.42 -18.18 35.44
N LYS A 443 20.58 -17.61 34.23
CA LYS A 443 20.72 -16.15 34.02
C LYS A 443 19.46 -15.52 33.43
N ASN A 444 19.14 -14.34 33.96
CA ASN A 444 17.83 -13.69 33.94
C ASN A 444 17.17 -13.40 32.56
N VAL A 445 15.83 -13.45 32.58
CA VAL A 445 14.88 -13.46 31.45
C VAL A 445 14.38 -12.05 31.03
N TYR A 446 14.94 -10.96 31.58
CA TYR A 446 14.29 -9.64 31.48
C TYR A 446 14.41 -8.97 30.10
N HIS A 447 15.58 -9.01 29.45
CA HIS A 447 15.80 -8.29 28.18
C HIS A 447 15.17 -8.98 26.98
N LYS A 448 15.10 -10.31 27.00
CA LYS A 448 14.45 -11.11 25.95
C LYS A 448 12.99 -10.71 25.74
N THR A 449 12.28 -10.39 26.82
CA THR A 449 10.84 -10.07 26.76
C THR A 449 10.57 -8.72 26.10
N LEU A 450 11.39 -7.70 26.40
CA LEU A 450 11.19 -6.34 25.87
C LEU A 450 11.44 -6.27 24.35
N THR A 451 12.58 -6.76 23.87
CA THR A 451 12.89 -6.76 22.44
C THR A 451 11.94 -7.65 21.65
N THR A 452 11.56 -8.81 22.21
CA THR A 452 10.58 -9.70 21.55
C THR A 452 9.20 -9.04 21.45
N ASN A 453 8.75 -8.34 22.49
CA ASN A 453 7.47 -7.62 22.45
C ASN A 453 7.50 -6.44 21.49
N PHE A 454 8.60 -5.68 21.44
CA PHE A 454 8.80 -4.60 20.47
C PHE A 454 8.71 -5.11 19.02
N LEU A 455 9.41 -6.20 18.69
CA LEU A 455 9.36 -6.80 17.36
C LEU A 455 7.98 -7.39 17.03
N LYS A 456 7.31 -8.03 17.99
CA LYS A 456 5.95 -8.58 17.79
C LYS A 456 4.92 -7.50 17.46
N ASN A 457 5.09 -6.30 18.01
CA ASN A 457 4.25 -5.13 17.76
C ASN A 457 4.69 -4.34 16.52
N GLY A 458 5.54 -4.92 15.68
CA GLY A 458 5.96 -4.31 14.41
C GLY A 458 7.06 -3.26 14.55
N GLY A 459 7.66 -3.09 15.74
CA GLY A 459 8.71 -2.09 15.98
C GLY A 459 8.20 -0.65 16.10
N PHE A 460 6.89 -0.47 16.27
CA PHE A 460 6.26 0.84 16.47
C PHE A 460 5.42 0.82 17.76
N ILE A 461 5.35 1.97 18.44
CA ILE A 461 4.43 2.16 19.58
C ILE A 461 3.08 2.58 18.97
N GLN A 462 2.02 1.83 19.26
CA GLN A 462 0.64 2.10 18.81
C GLN A 462 0.08 3.39 19.40
#